data_AF-A0A7V9MYT5-F1
#
_entry.id   AF-A0A7V9MYT5-F1
#
_cell.length_a   1.000
_cell.length_b   1.000
_cell.length_c   1.000
_cell.angle_alpha   90.00
_cell.angle_beta   90.00
_cell.angle_gamma   90.00
#
_symmetry.space_group_name_H-M   'P 1'
#
loop_
_entity.id
_entity.type
_entity.pdbx_description
1 polymer ?
#
loop_
_entity_poly.entity_id
_entity_poly.type
_entity_poly.pdbx_seq_one_letter_code
_entity_poly.pdbx_strand_id
1 'polypeptide(L)'
;MKNKSVAVLYGCVDPVLKSDHRFCHQMNDWRSVYRAFKLYRQCDDASIAEGYYDKIVILFTKEWLTVSELAGLVRSDPLFGQFVLRHVDTLMSPEQGELIIANATERCPITAKQFCRRLAAKAREPN
;
A
#
# COMPACT_ATOMS: atom_id res chain seq x y z
N MET A 1 22.29 20.09 -19.40
CA MET A 1 21.00 19.60 -18.87
C MET A 1 20.90 18.12 -19.22
N LYS A 2 21.18 17.20 -18.28
CA LYS A 2 21.21 15.75 -18.56
C LYS A 2 19.98 15.07 -17.96
N ASN A 3 19.25 14.38 -18.83
CA ASN A 3 18.16 13.43 -18.61
C ASN A 3 18.08 12.83 -17.20
N LYS A 4 17.12 13.30 -16.40
CA LYS A 4 16.68 12.58 -15.20
C LYS A 4 15.62 11.52 -15.50
N SER A 5 14.89 11.60 -16.63
CA SER A 5 13.79 10.65 -16.95
C SER A 5 14.26 9.28 -17.44
N VAL A 6 15.41 9.16 -18.09
CA VAL A 6 15.84 7.87 -18.67
C VAL A 6 16.39 6.92 -17.59
N ALA A 7 17.01 7.43 -16.52
CA ALA A 7 17.59 6.61 -15.46
C ALA A 7 16.53 5.94 -14.55
N VAL A 8 15.35 6.54 -14.42
CA VAL A 8 14.24 6.00 -13.60
C VAL A 8 13.61 4.78 -14.29
N LEU A 9 13.46 4.84 -15.63
CA LEU A 9 12.89 3.76 -16.42
C LEU A 9 13.74 2.48 -16.37
N TYR A 10 15.08 2.56 -16.44
CA TYR A 10 15.92 1.35 -16.37
C TYR A 10 15.90 0.69 -14.97
N GLY A 11 15.69 1.45 -13.89
CA GLY A 11 15.59 0.90 -12.52
C GLY A 11 14.26 0.20 -12.23
N CYS A 12 13.16 0.61 -12.88
CA CYS A 12 11.85 -0.02 -12.79
C CYS A 12 11.62 -1.12 -13.83
N VAL A 13 12.58 -1.29 -14.76
CA VAL A 13 12.57 -2.30 -15.82
C VAL A 13 13.67 -3.34 -15.57
N ASP A 14 13.95 -3.64 -14.30
CA ASP A 14 14.70 -4.86 -14.00
C ASP A 14 13.82 -6.06 -14.36
N PRO A 15 14.16 -6.86 -15.39
CA PRO A 15 13.35 -7.99 -15.83
C PRO A 15 13.16 -9.02 -14.70
N VAL A 16 14.09 -9.04 -13.74
CA VAL A 16 14.01 -9.87 -12.53
C VAL A 16 12.85 -9.43 -11.64
N LEU A 17 12.60 -8.12 -11.46
CA LEU A 17 11.49 -7.63 -10.62
C LEU A 17 10.14 -7.71 -11.32
N LYS A 18 10.10 -7.58 -12.66
CA LYS A 18 8.86 -7.68 -13.44
C LYS A 18 8.24 -9.08 -13.44
N SER A 19 9.05 -10.11 -13.25
CA SER A 19 8.63 -11.52 -13.34
C SER A 19 8.65 -12.24 -11.98
N ASP A 20 9.21 -11.61 -10.94
CA ASP A 20 9.34 -12.25 -9.64
C ASP A 20 8.14 -11.99 -8.73
N HIS A 21 7.12 -12.83 -8.85
CA HIS A 21 6.05 -13.00 -7.86
C HIS A 21 6.58 -13.10 -6.42
N ARG A 22 7.85 -13.52 -6.20
CA ARG A 22 8.46 -13.63 -4.86
C ARG A 22 8.64 -12.28 -4.16
N PHE A 23 8.71 -11.17 -4.90
CA PHE A 23 8.77 -9.85 -4.26
C PHE A 23 7.53 -9.59 -3.40
N CYS A 24 6.34 -9.86 -3.94
CA CYS A 24 5.08 -9.75 -3.21
C CYS A 24 4.97 -10.80 -2.11
N HIS A 25 5.52 -12.00 -2.30
CA HIS A 25 5.58 -13.02 -1.24
C HIS A 25 6.41 -12.60 -0.01
N GLN A 26 7.27 -11.60 -0.12
CA GLN A 26 8.06 -11.08 1.00
C GLN A 26 7.35 -9.93 1.75
N MET A 27 6.25 -9.40 1.21
CA MET A 27 5.46 -8.31 1.80
C MET A 27 4.35 -8.83 2.73
N ASN A 28 4.74 -9.52 3.79
CA ASN A 28 3.79 -10.19 4.70
C ASN A 28 3.38 -9.33 5.90
N ASP A 29 3.95 -8.14 6.05
CA ASP A 29 3.69 -7.21 7.16
C ASP A 29 3.89 -5.74 6.72
N TRP A 30 3.53 -4.77 7.57
CA TRP A 30 3.66 -3.36 7.19
C TRP A 30 5.11 -2.89 7.07
N ARG A 31 6.07 -3.52 7.78
CA ARG A 31 7.49 -3.18 7.66
C ARG A 31 8.07 -3.60 6.32
N SER A 32 7.70 -4.76 5.81
CA SER A 32 8.12 -5.28 4.51
C SER A 32 7.52 -4.44 3.38
N VAL A 33 6.24 -4.08 3.47
CA VAL A 33 5.61 -3.10 2.56
C VAL A 33 6.32 -1.75 2.64
N TYR A 34 6.69 -1.28 3.84
CA TYR A 34 7.42 -0.02 3.99
C TYR A 34 8.83 -0.08 3.38
N ARG A 35 9.58 -1.16 3.61
CA ARG A 35 10.90 -1.36 2.97
C ARG A 35 10.79 -1.34 1.45
N ALA A 36 9.81 -2.07 0.92
CA ALA A 36 9.48 -2.10 -0.49
C ALA A 36 9.16 -0.69 -1.03
N PHE A 37 8.30 0.06 -0.35
CA PHE A 37 8.02 1.47 -0.66
C PHE A 37 9.31 2.33 -0.70
N LYS A 38 10.22 2.20 0.28
CA LYS A 38 11.45 3.00 0.27
C LYS A 38 12.36 2.71 -0.92
N LEU A 39 12.36 1.47 -1.40
CA LEU A 39 13.20 1.02 -2.50
C LEU A 39 12.58 1.30 -3.88
N TYR A 40 11.26 1.19 -3.99
CA TYR A 40 10.58 1.08 -5.29
C TYR A 40 9.40 2.04 -5.49
N ARG A 41 9.13 3.00 -4.60
CA ARG A 41 8.05 3.99 -4.76
C ARG A 41 8.08 4.79 -6.07
N GLN A 42 9.21 4.82 -6.76
CA GLN A 42 9.38 5.44 -8.08
C GLN A 42 8.87 4.56 -9.23
N CYS A 43 8.49 3.32 -8.95
CA CYS A 43 8.00 2.32 -9.91
C CYS A 43 6.51 1.98 -9.68
N ASP A 44 5.80 2.88 -8.99
CA ASP A 44 4.41 2.74 -8.54
C ASP A 44 3.36 2.84 -9.67
N ASP A 45 3.83 3.02 -10.90
CA ASP A 45 3.07 3.12 -12.16
C ASP A 45 3.35 1.96 -13.12
N ALA A 46 4.15 0.98 -12.69
CA ALA A 46 4.53 -0.21 -13.46
C ALA A 46 3.94 -1.49 -12.85
N SER A 47 4.28 -2.67 -13.39
CA SER A 47 3.79 -3.99 -12.94
C SER A 47 4.03 -4.31 -11.46
N ILE A 48 4.85 -3.53 -10.75
CA ILE A 48 5.07 -3.64 -9.31
C ILE A 48 3.83 -3.14 -8.52
N ALA A 49 3.03 -2.23 -9.09
CA ALA A 49 1.83 -1.67 -8.47
C ALA A 49 0.76 -2.73 -8.16
N GLU A 50 0.53 -3.69 -9.06
CA GLU A 50 -0.42 -4.80 -8.86
C GLU A 50 -0.03 -5.66 -7.65
N GLY A 51 1.27 -5.85 -7.43
CA GLY A 51 1.80 -6.60 -6.30
C GLY A 51 1.58 -5.94 -4.94
N TYR A 52 1.58 -4.61 -4.88
CA TYR A 52 1.28 -3.86 -3.66
C TYR A 52 -0.21 -3.91 -3.33
N TYR A 53 -1.06 -3.82 -4.35
CA TYR A 53 -2.50 -3.85 -4.19
C TYR A 53 -2.96 -5.10 -3.42
N ASP A 54 -2.61 -6.30 -3.89
CA ASP A 54 -3.03 -7.56 -3.26
C ASP A 54 -2.57 -7.64 -1.80
N LYS A 55 -1.35 -7.20 -1.51
CA LYS A 55 -0.76 -7.29 -0.18
C LYS A 55 -1.36 -6.29 0.79
N ILE A 56 -1.59 -5.06 0.35
CA ILE A 56 -2.20 -4.01 1.17
C ILE A 56 -3.64 -4.37 1.53
N VAL A 57 -4.42 -4.87 0.56
CA VAL A 57 -5.80 -5.30 0.81
C VAL A 57 -5.85 -6.52 1.73
N ILE A 58 -4.97 -7.50 1.56
CA ILE A 58 -4.85 -8.64 2.48
C ILE A 58 -4.53 -8.17 3.90
N LEU A 59 -3.58 -7.24 4.07
CA LEU A 59 -3.21 -6.75 5.39
C LEU A 59 -4.37 -6.01 6.07
N PHE A 60 -5.19 -5.26 5.33
CA PHE A 60 -6.36 -4.61 5.89
C PHE A 60 -7.54 -5.55 6.14
N THR A 61 -7.72 -6.61 5.35
CA THR A 61 -8.90 -7.50 5.48
C THR A 61 -8.65 -8.67 6.42
N LYS A 62 -7.42 -9.22 6.44
CA LYS A 62 -7.07 -10.43 7.22
C LYS A 62 -6.20 -10.14 8.44
N GLU A 63 -5.36 -9.12 8.38
CA GLU A 63 -4.33 -8.84 9.41
C GLU A 63 -4.53 -7.50 10.12
N TRP A 64 -5.79 -7.06 10.30
CA TRP A 64 -6.10 -5.73 10.84
C TRP A 64 -5.42 -5.39 12.17
N LEU A 65 -5.12 -6.39 13.02
CA LEU A 65 -4.43 -6.20 14.28
C LEU A 65 -3.05 -5.52 14.10
N THR A 66 -2.43 -5.67 12.92
CA THR A 66 -1.15 -5.06 12.57
C THR A 66 -1.26 -3.56 12.23
N VAL A 67 -2.47 -2.98 12.14
CA VAL A 67 -2.67 -1.55 11.82
C VAL A 67 -2.03 -0.61 12.86
N SER A 68 -1.78 -1.08 14.08
CA SER A 68 -1.01 -0.30 15.07
C SER A 68 0.45 -0.09 14.64
N GLU A 69 1.05 -1.07 13.96
CA GLU A 69 2.38 -0.93 13.35
C GLU A 69 2.35 0.05 12.19
N LEU A 70 1.35 -0.08 11.31
CA LEU A 70 1.12 0.87 10.22
C LEU A 70 1.02 2.31 10.77
N ALA A 71 0.28 2.51 11.86
CA ALA A 71 0.11 3.82 12.49
C ALA A 71 1.44 4.48 12.86
N GLY A 72 2.41 3.70 13.36
CA GLY A 72 3.76 4.17 13.62
C GLY A 72 4.47 4.63 12.35
N LEU A 73 4.41 3.82 11.30
CA LEU A 73 5.06 4.07 10.01
C LEU A 73 4.48 5.30 9.31
N VAL A 74 3.14 5.40 9.18
CA VAL A 74 2.49 6.53 8.50
C VAL A 74 2.67 7.86 9.24
N ARG A 75 2.82 7.81 10.57
CA ARG A 75 3.16 8.99 11.37
C ARG A 75 4.61 9.44 11.12
N SER A 76 5.52 8.50 10.92
CA SER A 76 6.93 8.79 10.65
C SER A 76 7.22 9.19 9.19
N ASP A 77 6.45 8.66 8.24
CA ASP A 77 6.60 8.92 6.80
C ASP A 77 5.21 9.15 6.19
N PRO A 78 4.73 10.41 6.11
CA PRO A 78 3.42 10.72 5.54
C PRO A 78 3.28 10.33 4.06
N LEU A 79 4.39 10.24 3.30
CA LEU A 79 4.37 9.80 1.91
C LEU A 79 4.03 8.31 1.82
N PHE A 80 4.48 7.51 2.79
CA PHE A 80 4.06 6.12 2.90
C PHE A 80 2.55 6.00 3.17
N GLY A 81 2.00 6.84 4.04
CA GLY A 81 0.56 6.86 4.28
C GLY A 81 -0.26 7.21 3.03
N GLN A 82 0.22 8.14 2.21
CA GLN A 82 -0.42 8.43 0.91
C GLN A 82 -0.29 7.28 -0.07
N PHE A 83 0.88 6.64 -0.12
CA PHE A 83 1.11 5.45 -0.94
C PHE A 83 0.15 4.31 -0.58
N VAL A 84 0.01 3.99 0.71
CA VAL A 84 -0.91 2.94 1.15
C VAL A 84 -2.36 3.25 0.76
N LEU A 85 -2.81 4.50 0.95
CA LEU A 85 -4.17 4.90 0.56
C LEU A 85 -4.40 4.84 -0.95
N ARG A 86 -3.39 5.12 -1.78
CA ARG A 86 -3.55 4.98 -3.24
C ARG A 86 -3.79 3.54 -3.67
N HIS A 87 -3.28 2.56 -2.93
CA HIS A 87 -3.46 1.13 -3.24
C HIS A 87 -4.71 0.52 -2.62
N VAL A 88 -5.52 1.31 -1.93
CA VAL A 88 -6.86 0.91 -1.50
C VAL A 88 -7.83 1.48 -2.54
N ASP A 89 -7.85 0.89 -3.72
CA ASP A 89 -8.69 1.30 -4.84
C ASP A 89 -8.99 0.14 -5.82
N THR A 90 -9.16 0.48 -7.11
CA THR A 90 -9.87 -0.17 -8.24
C THR A 90 -9.84 -1.68 -8.40
N LEU A 91 -8.93 -2.38 -7.73
CA LEU A 91 -8.82 -3.83 -7.80
C LEU A 91 -9.51 -4.56 -6.63
N MET A 92 -10.05 -3.82 -5.64
CA MET A 92 -10.79 -4.40 -4.50
C MET A 92 -12.19 -4.83 -4.85
N SER A 93 -12.57 -6.01 -4.35
CA SER A 93 -13.96 -6.46 -4.40
C SER A 93 -14.82 -5.58 -3.47
N PRO A 94 -16.12 -5.42 -3.77
CA PRO A 94 -17.03 -4.69 -2.89
C PRO A 94 -17.00 -5.21 -1.43
N GLU A 95 -16.90 -6.53 -1.25
CA GLU A 95 -16.82 -7.15 0.08
C GLU A 95 -15.54 -6.76 0.83
N GLN A 96 -14.41 -6.66 0.11
CA GLN A 96 -13.15 -6.18 0.69
C GLN A 96 -13.28 -4.71 1.11
N GLY A 97 -13.89 -3.87 0.28
CA GLY A 97 -14.18 -2.47 0.60
C GLY A 97 -14.99 -2.33 1.89
N GLU A 98 -16.11 -3.06 2.01
CA GLU A 98 -16.96 -3.05 3.21
C GLU A 98 -16.21 -3.52 4.46
N LEU A 99 -15.38 -4.57 4.36
CA LEU A 99 -14.56 -5.04 5.48
C LEU A 99 -13.54 -3.97 5.92
N ILE A 100 -12.89 -3.31 4.98
CA ILE A 100 -11.94 -2.23 5.28
C ILE A 100 -12.65 -1.06 5.96
N ILE A 101 -13.84 -0.68 5.47
CA ILE A 101 -14.66 0.38 6.07
C ILE A 101 -15.02 0.01 7.50
N ALA A 102 -15.61 -1.17 7.73
CA ALA A 102 -16.05 -1.63 9.05
C ALA A 102 -14.87 -1.67 10.04
N ASN A 103 -13.75 -2.23 9.63
CA ASN A 103 -12.53 -2.26 10.43
C ASN A 103 -12.02 -0.85 10.76
N ALA A 104 -11.98 0.05 9.77
CA ALA A 104 -11.53 1.42 9.94
C ALA A 104 -12.45 2.26 10.83
N THR A 105 -13.73 1.92 10.94
CA THR A 105 -14.69 2.61 11.81
C THR A 105 -14.74 2.02 13.22
N GLU A 106 -14.69 0.70 13.35
CA GLU A 106 -14.97 0.00 14.62
C GLU A 106 -13.71 -0.41 15.38
N ARG A 107 -12.63 -0.70 14.65
CA ARG A 107 -11.41 -1.31 15.20
C ARG A 107 -10.18 -0.42 15.04
N CYS A 108 -10.38 0.86 14.76
CA CYS A 108 -9.28 1.79 14.54
C CYS A 108 -8.50 2.08 15.83
N PRO A 109 -7.16 1.93 15.84
CA PRO A 109 -6.32 2.36 16.95
C PRO A 109 -6.45 3.87 17.21
N ILE A 110 -6.41 4.27 18.48
CA ILE A 110 -6.52 5.69 18.88
C ILE A 110 -5.45 6.56 18.20
N THR A 111 -4.24 6.02 18.05
CA THR A 111 -3.10 6.70 17.42
C THR A 111 -3.24 6.84 15.89
N ALA A 112 -4.21 6.15 15.28
CA ALA A 112 -4.40 6.09 13.83
C ALA A 112 -5.70 6.75 13.34
N LYS A 113 -6.48 7.41 14.22
CA LYS A 113 -7.82 7.93 13.89
C LYS A 113 -7.90 8.73 12.59
N GLN A 114 -6.96 9.63 12.35
CA GLN A 114 -6.95 10.43 11.11
C GLN A 114 -6.67 9.57 9.87
N PHE A 115 -5.77 8.60 9.98
CA PHE A 115 -5.47 7.66 8.91
C PHE A 115 -6.67 6.76 8.61
N CYS A 116 -7.31 6.16 9.62
CA CYS A 116 -8.49 5.32 9.44
C CYS A 116 -9.65 6.08 8.79
N ARG A 117 -9.86 7.35 9.13
CA ARG A 117 -10.88 8.19 8.47
C ARG A 117 -10.63 8.33 6.97
N ARG A 118 -9.37 8.57 6.58
CA ARG A 118 -8.97 8.67 5.17
C ARG A 118 -9.08 7.32 4.46
N LEU A 119 -8.71 6.24 5.15
CA LEU A 119 -8.84 4.87 4.65
C LEU A 119 -10.31 4.52 4.36
N ALA A 120 -11.21 4.76 5.31
CA ALA A 120 -12.64 4.51 5.14
C ALA A 120 -13.26 5.40 4.06
N ALA A 121 -12.80 6.64 3.90
CA ALA A 121 -13.25 7.50 2.80
C ALA A 121 -12.81 6.94 1.45
N LYS A 122 -11.54 6.55 1.35
CA LYS A 122 -10.96 5.97 0.13
C LYS A 122 -11.65 4.66 -0.28
N ALA A 123 -11.92 3.78 0.69
CA ALA A 123 -12.60 2.51 0.45
C ALA A 123 -14.06 2.63 -0.01
N ARG A 124 -14.67 3.83 0.11
CA ARG A 124 -16.03 4.13 -0.39
C ARG A 124 -16.04 4.74 -1.78
N GLU A 125 -14.88 5.11 -2.33
CA GLU A 125 -14.83 5.66 -3.67
C GLU A 125 -15.28 4.58 -4.67
N PRO A 126 -16.23 4.89 -5.57
CA PRO A 126 -16.62 3.95 -6.60
C PRO A 126 -15.44 3.70 -7.55
N ASN A 127 -15.20 2.42 -7.86
CA ASN A 127 -14.20 1.98 -8.84
C ASN A 127 -14.59 2.34 -10.27
#